data_AF-A0A7R7ZPK7-F1
#
_entry.id   AF-A0A7R7ZPK7-F1
#
_cell.length_a   1.000
_cell.length_b   1.000
_cell.length_c   1.000
_cell.angle_alpha   90.00
_cell.angle_beta   90.00
_cell.angle_gamma   90.00
#
_symmetry.space_group_name_H-M   'P 1'
#
loop_
_entity.id
_entity.type
_entity.pdbx_description
1 polymer ?
#
loop_
_entity_poly.entity_id
_entity_poly.type
_entity_poly.pdbx_seq_one_letter_code
_entity_poly.pdbx_strand_id
1 'polypeptide(L)'
;MIDKQKARFCCIGSGFCGTIWAHPERGEAYKRQNAGPERSLPNDSYMHQRALAGFRALSSMQNPQFQISRCYRFIRATARGWWDQNLSSFPAGFAPCDTTYFQRIPPFLEATRRLLIDKYCPTVVYQGCVERC
;
A
#
# COMPACT_ATOMS: atom_id res chain seq x y z
N MET A 1 -30.53 -3.41 -15.43
CA MET A 1 -29.55 -2.53 -14.77
C MET A 1 -28.55 -3.45 -14.08
N ILE A 2 -27.34 -3.57 -14.61
CA ILE A 2 -26.31 -4.43 -14.00
C ILE A 2 -25.82 -3.71 -12.75
N ASP A 3 -26.15 -4.27 -11.60
CA ASP A 3 -25.55 -3.87 -10.33
C ASP A 3 -24.05 -4.12 -10.45
N LYS A 4 -23.27 -3.06 -10.70
CA LYS A 4 -21.82 -3.11 -10.65
C LYS A 4 -21.47 -3.34 -9.19
N GLN A 5 -21.47 -4.61 -8.78
CA GLN A 5 -21.01 -5.04 -7.47
C GLN A 5 -19.67 -4.36 -7.23
N LYS A 6 -19.67 -3.37 -6.34
CA LYS A 6 -18.52 -2.49 -6.10
C LYS A 6 -17.37 -3.40 -5.69
N ALA A 7 -16.39 -3.58 -6.58
CA ALA A 7 -15.37 -4.59 -6.36
C ALA A 7 -14.67 -4.32 -5.02
N ARG A 8 -14.53 -5.38 -4.23
CA ARG A 8 -14.07 -5.30 -2.84
C ARG A 8 -12.56 -5.08 -2.83
N PHE A 9 -12.11 -4.27 -1.88
CA PHE A 9 -10.69 -4.14 -1.61
C PHE A 9 -10.13 -5.47 -1.10
N CYS A 10 -8.97 -5.88 -1.61
CA CYS A 10 -8.22 -7.01 -1.09
C CYS A 10 -7.02 -6.52 -0.29
N CYS A 11 -6.68 -7.27 0.77
CA CYS A 11 -5.44 -7.05 1.50
C CYS A 11 -4.30 -7.58 0.65
N ILE A 12 -3.35 -6.70 0.31
CA ILE A 12 -2.17 -7.02 -0.51
C ILE A 12 -0.86 -6.94 0.29
N GLY A 13 -0.95 -6.63 1.57
CA GLY A 13 0.19 -6.60 2.47
C GLY A 13 -0.23 -6.31 3.90
N SER A 14 0.41 -6.96 4.85
CA SER A 14 0.17 -6.77 6.28
C SER A 14 1.51 -6.71 7.00
N GLY A 15 1.61 -5.80 7.95
CA GLY A 15 2.78 -5.72 8.82
C GLY A 15 2.40 -5.07 10.15
N PHE A 16 3.41 -4.89 11.00
CA PHE A 16 3.20 -4.36 12.34
C PHE A 16 2.53 -2.97 12.34
N CYS A 17 2.90 -2.10 11.39
CA CYS A 17 2.40 -0.73 11.32
C CYS A 17 1.05 -0.57 10.61
N GLY A 18 0.43 -1.62 10.09
CA GLY A 18 -0.77 -1.48 9.28
C GLY A 18 -1.03 -2.59 8.27
N THR A 19 -2.15 -2.45 7.56
CA THR A 19 -2.51 -3.29 6.42
C THR A 19 -2.66 -2.45 5.16
N ILE A 20 -2.27 -3.02 4.02
CA ILE A 20 -2.29 -2.40 2.71
C ILE A 20 -3.42 -3.04 1.91
N TRP A 21 -4.32 -2.21 1.42
CA TRP A 21 -5.51 -2.64 0.68
C TRP A 21 -5.51 -2.02 -0.70
N ALA A 22 -5.92 -2.78 -1.70
CA ALA A 22 -6.03 -2.28 -3.06
C ALA A 22 -7.27 -2.84 -3.74
N HIS A 23 -7.76 -2.12 -4.74
CA HIS A 23 -8.75 -2.66 -5.66
C HIS A 23 -8.01 -3.48 -6.73
N PRO A 24 -8.48 -4.68 -7.11
CA PRO A 24 -7.78 -5.53 -8.07
C PRO A 24 -7.48 -4.82 -9.40
N GLU A 25 -8.48 -4.09 -9.90
CA GLU A 25 -8.45 -3.42 -11.21
C GLU A 25 -7.96 -1.95 -11.18
N ARG A 26 -7.59 -1.41 -10.01
CA ARG A 26 -7.17 0.00 -9.90
C ARG A 26 -5.71 0.14 -9.49
N GLY A 27 -5.10 1.23 -9.93
CA GLY A 27 -3.69 1.59 -9.66
C GLY A 27 -3.46 2.21 -8.29
N GLU A 28 -4.31 1.92 -7.31
CA GLU A 28 -4.47 2.68 -6.08
C GLU A 28 -4.40 1.75 -4.87
N ALA A 29 -3.77 2.22 -3.80
CA ALA A 29 -3.61 1.46 -2.57
C ALA A 29 -3.79 2.34 -1.32
N TYR A 30 -4.25 1.69 -0.25
CA TYR A 30 -4.67 2.30 1.00
C TYR A 30 -3.97 1.61 2.16
N LYS A 31 -3.09 2.32 2.85
CA LYS A 31 -2.42 1.85 4.07
C LYS A 31 -3.27 2.28 5.24
N ARG A 32 -3.93 1.32 5.86
CA ARG A 32 -4.76 1.53 7.05
C ARG A 32 -3.91 1.40 8.28
N GLN A 33 -4.09 2.31 9.23
CA GLN A 33 -3.46 2.21 10.53
C GLN A 33 -3.99 0.98 11.27
N ASN A 34 -3.07 0.25 11.92
CA ASN A 34 -3.43 -0.78 12.90
C ASN A 34 -3.22 -0.23 14.32
N ALA A 35 -3.79 -0.88 15.34
CA ALA A 35 -3.80 -0.40 16.74
C ALA A 35 -2.43 -0.39 17.45
N GLY A 36 -1.31 -0.42 16.73
CA GLY A 36 0.04 -0.39 17.31
C GLY A 36 0.36 0.99 17.92
N PRO A 37 0.69 1.09 19.22
CA PRO A 37 0.85 2.36 19.93
C PRO A 37 2.08 3.17 19.51
N GLU A 38 3.11 2.54 18.91
CA GLU A 38 4.42 3.18 18.69
C GLU A 38 4.67 3.69 17.25
N ARG A 39 3.70 3.60 16.34
CA ARG A 39 3.90 3.95 14.91
C ARG A 39 2.79 4.84 14.39
N SER A 40 3.15 6.07 14.02
CA SER A 40 2.23 7.12 13.58
C SER A 40 2.09 7.14 12.05
N LEU A 41 0.95 6.68 11.53
CA LEU A 41 0.62 6.81 10.11
C LEU A 41 0.62 8.27 9.61
N PRO A 42 0.21 9.28 10.40
CA PRO A 42 0.44 10.68 10.07
C PRO A 42 1.91 11.00 9.77
N ASN A 43 2.84 10.53 10.61
CA ASN A 43 4.27 10.73 10.39
C ASN A 43 4.75 10.04 9.11
N ASP A 44 4.31 8.81 8.85
CA ASP A 44 4.64 8.10 7.60
C ASP A 44 4.21 8.92 6.37
N SER A 45 2.98 9.46 6.38
CA SER A 45 2.48 10.32 5.30
C SER A 45 3.31 11.60 5.16
N TYR A 46 3.68 12.22 6.28
CA TYR A 46 4.49 13.44 6.29
C TYR A 46 5.91 13.20 5.72
N MET A 47 6.58 12.13 6.17
CA MET A 47 7.89 11.74 5.65
C MET A 47 7.84 11.41 4.15
N HIS A 48 6.80 10.71 3.68
CA HIS A 48 6.63 10.40 2.26
C HIS A 48 6.47 11.67 1.41
N GLN A 49 5.71 12.66 1.89
CA GLN A 49 5.58 13.96 1.22
C GLN A 49 6.91 14.70 1.13
N ARG A 50 7.74 14.65 2.18
CA ARG A 50 9.10 15.21 2.14
C ARG A 50 9.99 14.50 1.11
N ALA A 51 9.94 13.18 1.05
CA ALA A 51 10.68 12.41 0.06
C ALA A 51 10.24 12.77 -1.37
N LEU A 52 8.94 12.92 -1.62
CA LEU A 52 8.41 13.38 -2.92
C LEU A 52 8.86 14.80 -3.27
N ALA A 53 8.88 15.72 -2.29
CA ALA A 53 9.37 17.08 -2.50
C ALA A 53 10.86 17.10 -2.87
N GLY A 54 11.69 16.34 -2.14
CA GLY A 54 13.11 16.18 -2.45
C GLY A 54 13.34 15.54 -3.82
N PHE A 55 12.57 14.52 -4.16
CA PHE A 55 12.63 13.89 -5.49
C PHE A 55 12.29 14.88 -6.60
N ARG A 56 11.25 15.71 -6.45
CA ARG A 56 10.92 16.74 -7.44
C ARG A 56 12.05 17.75 -7.64
N ALA A 57 12.68 18.19 -6.54
CA ALA A 57 13.83 19.10 -6.61
C ALA A 57 15.04 18.42 -7.29
N LEU A 58 15.30 17.14 -7.01
CA LEU A 58 16.33 16.38 -7.71
C LEU A 58 16.01 16.25 -9.20
N SER A 59 14.75 15.92 -9.54
CA SER A 59 14.28 15.76 -10.92
C SER A 59 14.34 17.04 -11.75
N SER A 60 14.31 18.22 -11.12
CA SER A 60 14.54 19.49 -11.85
C SER A 60 16.01 19.75 -12.17
N MET A 61 16.94 19.07 -11.49
CA MET A 61 18.39 19.22 -11.70
C MET A 61 19.00 18.07 -12.49
N GLN A 62 18.43 16.86 -12.37
CA GLN A 62 18.96 15.62 -12.91
C GLN A 62 17.81 14.70 -13.35
N ASN A 63 18.11 13.66 -14.13
CA ASN A 63 17.15 12.63 -14.48
C ASN A 63 17.38 11.35 -13.66
N PRO A 64 16.79 11.22 -12.45
CA PRO A 64 17.03 10.06 -11.59
C PRO A 64 16.52 8.76 -12.23
N GLN A 65 17.30 7.68 -12.13
CA GLN A 65 16.94 6.34 -12.62
C GLN A 65 16.03 5.57 -11.66
N PHE A 66 15.22 6.27 -10.88
CA PHE A 66 14.23 5.66 -9.98
C PHE A 66 12.98 6.55 -9.91
N GLN A 67 11.89 5.99 -9.39
CA GLN A 67 10.63 6.70 -9.22
C GLN A 67 10.13 6.48 -7.79
N ILE A 68 9.54 7.53 -7.20
CA ILE A 68 8.83 7.42 -5.93
C ILE A 68 7.33 7.38 -6.21
N SER A 69 6.63 6.39 -5.68
CA SER A 69 5.18 6.29 -5.80
C SER A 69 4.49 7.54 -5.27
N ARG A 70 3.46 8.01 -5.98
CA ARG A 70 2.67 9.16 -5.54
C ARG A 70 1.98 8.85 -4.21
N CYS A 71 1.98 9.81 -3.30
CA CYS A 71 1.11 9.83 -2.12
C CYS A 71 0.05 10.89 -2.35
N TYR A 72 -1.18 10.47 -2.59
CA TYR A 72 -2.26 11.36 -3.01
C TYR A 72 -2.81 12.18 -1.86
N ARG A 73 -3.09 11.54 -0.72
CA ARG A 73 -3.59 12.22 0.49
C ARG A 73 -3.56 11.33 1.73
N PHE A 74 -3.66 11.98 2.87
CA PHE A 74 -3.97 11.36 4.15
C PHE A 74 -5.48 11.48 4.44
N ILE A 75 -6.12 10.36 4.76
CA ILE A 75 -7.55 10.25 5.06
C ILE A 75 -7.66 10.03 6.56
N ARG A 76 -8.29 10.97 7.27
CA ARG A 76 -8.51 10.84 8.71
C ARG A 76 -9.65 9.86 9.01
N ALA A 77 -9.62 9.22 10.17
CA ALA A 77 -10.71 8.40 10.68
C ALA A 77 -12.06 9.15 10.70
N THR A 78 -12.02 10.47 10.94
CA THR A 78 -13.19 11.34 11.02
C THR A 78 -13.72 11.82 9.67
N ALA A 79 -13.07 11.48 8.56
CA ALA A 79 -13.44 11.94 7.22
C ALA A 79 -14.68 11.20 6.67
N ARG A 80 -15.86 11.51 7.22
CA ARG A 80 -17.15 10.86 6.90
C ARG A 80 -17.39 10.73 5.40
N GLY A 81 -17.21 11.80 4.63
CA GLY A 81 -17.45 11.77 3.18
C GLY A 81 -16.72 10.65 2.42
N TRP A 82 -15.46 10.34 2.78
CA TRP A 82 -14.75 9.23 2.14
C TRP A 82 -15.13 7.88 2.75
N TRP A 83 -15.22 7.81 4.07
CA TRP A 83 -15.53 6.56 4.78
C TRP A 83 -16.93 6.04 4.48
N ASP A 84 -17.94 6.91 4.46
CA ASP A 84 -19.32 6.54 4.12
C ASP A 84 -19.41 5.92 2.71
N GLN A 85 -18.57 6.40 1.80
CA GLN A 85 -18.52 5.89 0.43
C GLN A 85 -17.70 4.60 0.30
N ASN A 86 -16.65 4.38 1.10
CA ASN A 86 -15.66 3.34 0.82
C ASN A 86 -15.59 2.24 1.88
N LEU A 87 -16.19 2.42 3.06
CA LEU A 87 -16.10 1.45 4.16
C LEU A 87 -16.69 0.09 3.75
N SER A 88 -17.81 0.08 3.03
CA SER A 88 -18.47 -1.14 2.54
C SER A 88 -17.65 -1.91 1.50
N SER A 89 -16.64 -1.28 0.89
CA SER A 89 -15.71 -1.96 -0.02
C SER A 89 -14.64 -2.77 0.73
N PHE A 90 -14.45 -2.55 2.03
CA PHE A 90 -13.62 -3.41 2.87
C PHE A 90 -14.41 -4.64 3.35
N PRO A 91 -13.75 -5.69 3.87
CA PRO A 91 -14.44 -6.78 4.55
C PRO A 91 -15.29 -6.28 5.73
N ALA A 92 -16.26 -7.08 6.16
CA ALA A 92 -17.08 -6.75 7.32
C ALA A 92 -16.22 -6.63 8.59
N GLY A 93 -16.63 -5.78 9.53
CA GLY A 93 -15.95 -5.58 10.82
C GLY A 93 -14.88 -4.48 10.84
N PHE A 94 -14.56 -3.87 9.70
CA PHE A 94 -13.69 -2.69 9.67
C PHE A 94 -14.43 -1.43 10.12
N ALA A 95 -13.74 -0.60 10.89
CA ALA A 95 -14.18 0.75 11.27
C ALA A 95 -13.36 1.83 10.52
N PRO A 96 -13.84 3.07 10.42
CA PRO A 96 -13.01 4.18 9.97
C PRO A 96 -11.72 4.30 10.79
N CYS A 97 -10.61 4.58 10.11
CA CYS A 97 -9.30 4.76 10.75
C CYS A 97 -8.48 5.77 9.96
N ASP A 98 -7.34 6.18 10.49
CA ASP A 98 -6.39 6.95 9.70
C ASP A 98 -5.83 6.06 8.58
N THR A 99 -5.78 6.60 7.35
CA THR A 99 -5.43 5.86 6.15
C THR A 99 -4.66 6.72 5.16
N THR A 100 -3.52 6.23 4.68
CA THR A 100 -2.75 6.90 3.61
C THR A 100 -3.15 6.32 2.27
N TYR A 101 -3.47 7.19 1.31
CA TYR A 101 -3.81 6.84 -0.06
C TYR A 101 -2.64 7.13 -1.00
N PHE A 102 -2.14 6.10 -1.69
CA PHE A 102 -0.97 6.16 -2.58
C PHE A 102 -1.17 5.37 -3.87
N GLN A 103 -0.28 5.63 -4.82
CA GLN A 103 -0.16 4.89 -6.06
C GLN A 103 0.31 3.46 -5.76
N ARG A 104 -0.42 2.48 -6.27
CA ARG A 104 -0.04 1.07 -6.18
C ARG A 104 1.12 0.79 -7.14
N ILE A 105 2.14 0.10 -6.66
CA ILE A 105 3.12 -0.57 -7.51
C ILE A 105 2.58 -1.96 -7.82
N PRO A 106 2.30 -2.31 -9.08
CA PRO A 106 1.87 -3.66 -9.42
C PRO A 106 3.02 -4.63 -9.16
N PRO A 107 2.73 -5.86 -8.68
CA PRO A 107 3.76 -6.87 -8.58
C PRO A 107 4.27 -7.23 -9.98
N PHE A 108 5.55 -7.58 -10.10
CA PHE A 108 6.06 -8.21 -11.32
C PHE A 108 5.25 -9.47 -11.67
N LEU A 109 5.23 -9.87 -12.95
CA LEU A 109 4.61 -11.13 -13.36
C LEU A 109 5.18 -12.30 -12.56
N GLU A 110 4.38 -13.32 -12.31
CA GLU A 110 4.77 -14.44 -11.45
C GLU A 110 6.05 -15.12 -11.92
N ALA A 111 6.18 -15.35 -13.23
CA ALA A 111 7.39 -15.92 -13.82
C ALA A 111 8.64 -15.07 -13.51
N THR A 112 8.54 -13.74 -13.58
CA THR A 112 9.61 -12.83 -13.21
C THR A 112 9.93 -12.91 -11.72
N ARG A 113 8.90 -12.95 -10.85
CA ARG A 113 9.10 -13.09 -9.40
C ARG A 113 9.82 -14.41 -9.06
N ARG A 114 9.40 -15.53 -9.66
CA ARG A 114 10.05 -16.84 -9.48
C ARG A 114 11.50 -16.81 -9.94
N LEU A 115 11.77 -16.27 -11.13
CA LEU A 115 13.14 -16.13 -11.64
C LEU A 115 14.04 -15.29 -10.71
N LEU A 116 13.51 -14.20 -10.14
CA LEU A 116 14.25 -13.39 -9.17
C LEU A 116 14.54 -14.16 -7.88
N ILE A 117 13.58 -14.95 -7.39
CA ILE A 117 13.75 -15.80 -6.21
C ILE A 117 14.82 -16.87 -6.49
N ASP A 118 14.68 -17.63 -7.57
CA ASP A 118 15.59 -18.73 -7.91
C ASP A 118 17.04 -18.23 -8.10
N LYS A 119 17.20 -17.02 -8.64
CA LYS A 119 18.52 -16.45 -8.93
C LYS A 119 19.21 -15.82 -7.71
N TYR A 120 18.44 -15.19 -6.81
CA TYR A 120 19.01 -14.31 -5.77
C TYR A 120 18.62 -14.68 -4.34
N CYS A 121 17.64 -15.55 -4.12
CA CYS A 121 17.23 -15.95 -2.77
C CYS A 121 18.22 -17.00 -2.21
N PRO A 122 18.91 -16.72 -1.10
CA PRO A 122 19.76 -17.72 -0.46
C PRO A 122 18.93 -18.91 0.00
N THR A 123 19.44 -20.13 -0.19
CA THR A 123 18.73 -21.38 0.14
C THR A 123 18.24 -21.43 1.59
N VAL A 124 19.02 -20.87 2.52
CA VAL A 124 18.68 -20.79 3.96
C VAL A 124 17.42 -19.96 4.23
N VAL A 125 17.17 -18.91 3.43
CA VAL A 125 15.95 -18.09 3.55
C VAL A 125 14.77 -18.82 2.91
N TYR A 126 14.99 -19.46 1.77
CA TYR A 126 13.95 -20.20 1.06
C TYR A 126 13.39 -21.35 1.91
N GLN A 127 14.25 -22.20 2.47
CA GLN A 127 13.86 -23.31 3.35
C GLN A 127 13.10 -22.82 4.59
N GLY A 128 13.60 -21.77 5.25
CA GLY A 128 12.95 -21.20 6.43
C GLY A 128 11.59 -20.55 6.17
N CYS A 129 11.25 -20.21 4.92
CA CYS A 129 9.92 -19.75 4.51
C CYS A 129 8.98 -20.90 4.19
N VAL A 130 9.48 -22.00 3.61
CA VAL A 130 8.67 -23.19 3.28
C VAL A 130 8.24 -23.91 4.56
N GLU A 131 9.10 -23.97 5.58
CA GLU A 131 8.80 -24.66 6.86
C GLU A 131 7.85 -23.89 7.79
N ARG A 132 7.52 -22.63 7.48
CA ARG A 132 6.67 -21.77 8.32
C ARG A 132 5.30 -21.42 7.71
N CYS A 133 4.99 -21.98 6.54
CA CYS A 133 3.66 -21.93 5.93
C CYS A 133 2.89 -23.21 6.25
#